data_AF-G8SHY0-F1
#
_entry.id   AF-G8SHY0-F1
#
_cell.length_a   1.000
_cell.length_b   1.000
_cell.length_c   1.000
_cell.angle_alpha   90.00
_cell.angle_beta   90.00
_cell.angle_gamma   90.00
#
_symmetry.space_group_name_H-M   'P 1'
#
loop_
_entity.id
_entity.type
_entity.pdbx_description
1 polymer ?
#
loop_
_entity_poly.entity_id
_entity_poly.type
_entity_poly.pdbx_seq_one_letter_code
_entity_poly.pdbx_strand_id
1 'polypeptide(L)'
;MRRVLIAGGLILMAYAVGGALLDDQVDLAGIAVFGLAVLILHDVVFLPLVLLAGRLLPRLTPTLRIITTAWLAVTIVALPLVLGFGRDPGNPTILPRSYGTDLIGILIGTAVTVLACRKGIERLSDGRRRRPPG
;
A
#
# COMPACT_ATOMS: atom_id res chain seq x y z
N MET A 1 1.97 23.08 -7.45
CA MET A 1 1.89 21.69 -6.94
C MET A 1 2.33 20.65 -7.96
N ARG A 2 1.67 20.50 -9.14
CA ARG A 2 2.02 19.46 -10.15
C ARG A 2 3.51 19.44 -10.57
N ARG A 3 4.09 20.60 -10.92
CA ARG A 3 5.50 20.68 -11.34
C ARG A 3 6.48 20.29 -10.23
N VAL A 4 6.17 20.64 -8.98
CA VAL A 4 6.99 20.29 -7.81
C VAL A 4 6.98 18.78 -7.58
N LEU A 5 5.81 18.14 -7.69
CA LEU A 5 5.68 16.69 -7.56
C LEU A 5 6.43 15.95 -8.67
N ILE A 6 6.33 16.42 -9.92
CA ILE A 6 7.04 15.84 -11.05
C ILE A 6 8.55 15.98 -10.85
N ALA A 7 9.03 17.18 -10.52
CA ALA A 7 10.46 17.43 -10.31
C ALA A 7 10.99 16.60 -9.13
N GLY A 8 10.27 16.56 -8.01
CA GLY A 8 10.64 15.75 -6.85
C GLY A 8 10.70 14.27 -7.18
N GLY A 9 9.72 13.74 -7.91
CA GLY A 9 9.72 12.35 -8.36
C GLY A 9 10.88 12.02 -9.29
N LEU A 10 11.20 12.91 -10.24
CA LEU A 10 12.33 12.76 -11.14
C LEU A 10 13.67 12.74 -10.40
N ILE A 11 13.85 13.64 -9.43
CA ILE A 11 15.06 13.69 -8.59
C ILE A 11 15.20 12.40 -7.80
N LEU A 12 14.12 11.89 -7.20
CA LEU A 12 14.13 10.66 -6.43
C LEU A 12 14.48 9.44 -7.30
N MET A 13 13.90 9.35 -8.50
CA MET A 13 14.23 8.30 -9.47
C MET A 13 15.68 8.39 -9.94
N ALA A 14 16.17 9.59 -10.28
CA ALA A 14 17.56 9.78 -10.70
C ALA A 14 18.55 9.40 -9.59
N TYR A 15 18.22 9.72 -8.34
CA TYR A 15 19.03 9.32 -7.18
C TYR A 15 19.06 7.79 -7.02
N ALA A 16 17.91 7.12 -7.09
CA ALA A 16 17.83 5.66 -6.97
C ALA A 16 18.57 4.93 -8.10
N VAL A 17 18.36 5.36 -9.36
CA VAL A 17 19.04 4.79 -10.53
C VAL A 17 20.53 5.08 -10.48
N GLY A 18 20.92 6.31 -10.14
CA GLY A 18 22.31 6.70 -9.99
C GLY A 18 23.02 5.87 -8.90
N GLY A 19 22.40 5.70 -7.75
CA GLY A 19 22.92 4.86 -6.68
C GLY A 19 23.09 3.40 -7.09
N ALA A 20 22.12 2.83 -7.81
CA ALA A 20 22.20 1.44 -8.28
C ALA A 20 23.24 1.22 -9.40
N LEU A 21 23.50 2.22 -10.24
CA LEU A 21 24.47 2.14 -11.33
C LEU A 21 25.91 2.40 -10.89
N LEU A 22 26.11 3.18 -9.83
CA LEU A 22 27.42 3.57 -9.32
C LEU A 22 27.98 2.62 -8.26
N ASP A 23 27.17 1.67 -7.78
CA ASP A 23 27.56 0.69 -6.78
C ASP A 23 27.77 -0.69 -7.43
N ASP A 24 29.04 -1.08 -7.59
CA ASP A 24 29.44 -2.35 -8.22
C ASP A 24 28.99 -3.59 -7.41
N GLN A 25 28.55 -3.42 -6.17
CA GLN A 25 28.03 -4.53 -5.35
C GLN A 25 26.55 -4.81 -5.62
N VAL A 26 25.87 -3.96 -6.39
CA VAL A 26 24.44 -4.09 -6.69
C VAL A 26 24.23 -5.00 -7.90
N ASP A 27 23.51 -6.10 -7.69
CA ASP A 27 23.02 -6.95 -8.78
C ASP A 27 21.80 -6.30 -9.47
N LEU A 28 22.07 -5.50 -10.49
CA LEU A 28 21.07 -4.84 -11.32
C LEU A 28 20.10 -5.82 -11.99
N ALA A 29 20.60 -6.98 -12.42
CA ALA A 29 19.77 -8.00 -13.07
C ALA A 29 18.82 -8.64 -12.05
N GLY A 30 19.33 -8.98 -10.86
CA GLY A 30 18.54 -9.48 -9.74
C GLY A 30 17.43 -8.52 -9.32
N ILE A 31 17.74 -7.22 -9.20
CA ILE A 31 16.74 -6.18 -8.88
C ILE A 31 15.68 -6.08 -9.98
N ALA A 32 16.09 -6.07 -11.25
CA ALA A 32 15.17 -5.99 -12.38
C ALA A 32 14.22 -7.21 -12.43
N VAL A 33 14.76 -8.41 -12.25
CA VAL A 33 13.98 -9.66 -12.21
C VAL A 33 13.03 -9.65 -11.00
N PHE A 34 13.50 -9.26 -9.82
CA PHE A 34 12.67 -9.14 -8.63
C PHE A 34 11.55 -8.13 -8.84
N GLY A 35 11.87 -6.94 -9.36
CA GLY A 35 10.90 -5.89 -9.64
C GLY A 35 9.83 -6.35 -10.64
N LEU A 36 10.24 -7.01 -11.73
CA LEU A 36 9.32 -7.56 -12.71
C LEU A 36 8.44 -8.67 -12.13
N ALA A 37 9.03 -9.59 -11.35
CA ALA A 37 8.30 -10.66 -10.70
C ALA A 37 7.25 -10.12 -9.72
N VAL A 38 7.63 -9.14 -8.89
CA VAL A 38 6.71 -8.47 -7.96
C VAL A 38 5.61 -7.73 -8.72
N LEU A 39 5.94 -7.01 -9.80
CA LEU A 39 4.96 -6.29 -10.61
C LEU A 39 3.92 -7.23 -11.19
N ILE A 40 4.36 -8.33 -11.81
CA ILE A 40 3.47 -9.33 -12.39
C ILE A 40 2.61 -9.99 -11.30
N LEU A 41 3.23 -10.43 -10.20
CA LEU A 41 2.51 -11.07 -9.11
C LEU A 41 1.48 -10.11 -8.48
N HIS A 42 1.83 -8.84 -8.32
CA HIS A 42 0.94 -7.84 -7.77
C HIS A 42 -0.24 -7.52 -8.71
N ASP A 43 0.04 -7.20 -9.97
CA ASP A 43 -0.97 -6.67 -10.88
C ASP A 43 -1.83 -7.75 -11.53
N VAL A 44 -1.24 -8.89 -11.86
CA VAL A 44 -1.92 -9.98 -12.57
C VAL A 44 -2.57 -10.96 -11.61
N VAL A 45 -2.03 -11.13 -10.39
CA VAL A 45 -2.53 -12.13 -9.44
C VAL A 45 -3.19 -11.46 -8.24
N PHE A 46 -2.44 -10.63 -7.51
CA PHE A 46 -2.90 -10.09 -6.23
C PHE A 46 -4.09 -9.15 -6.39
N LEU A 47 -4.03 -8.17 -7.30
CA LEU A 47 -5.12 -7.22 -7.54
C LEU A 47 -6.43 -7.91 -7.93
N PRO A 48 -6.46 -8.83 -8.92
CA PRO A 48 -7.68 -9.56 -9.25
C PRO A 48 -8.25 -10.35 -8.08
N LEU A 49 -7.40 -11.00 -7.28
CA LEU A 49 -7.84 -11.74 -6.09
C LEU A 49 -8.45 -10.83 -5.03
N VAL A 50 -7.84 -9.67 -4.76
CA VAL A 50 -8.36 -8.68 -3.81
C VAL A 50 -9.71 -8.12 -4.27
N LEU A 51 -9.84 -7.81 -5.57
CA LEU A 51 -11.10 -7.35 -6.15
C LEU A 51 -12.20 -8.43 -6.07
N LEU A 52 -11.85 -9.69 -6.35
CA LEU A 52 -12.76 -10.82 -6.23
C LEU A 52 -13.19 -11.03 -4.78
N ALA A 53 -12.26 -10.99 -3.82
CA ALA A 53 -12.55 -11.09 -2.39
C ALA A 53 -13.52 -10.01 -1.94
N GLY A 54 -13.31 -8.77 -2.38
CA GLY A 54 -14.26 -7.68 -2.16
C GLY A 54 -15.64 -8.00 -2.74
N ARG A 55 -15.72 -8.56 -3.96
CA ARG A 55 -17.00 -8.93 -4.61
C ARG A 55 -17.74 -10.04 -3.88
N LEU A 56 -17.03 -10.96 -3.23
CA LEU A 56 -17.60 -12.05 -2.43
C LEU A 56 -18.19 -11.60 -1.07
N LEU A 57 -18.14 -10.30 -0.76
CA LEU A 57 -18.73 -9.70 0.45
C LEU A 57 -19.99 -8.86 0.14
N PRO A 58 -21.05 -9.43 -0.48
CA PRO A 58 -22.21 -8.66 -0.94
C PRO A 58 -23.09 -8.13 0.21
N ARG A 59 -22.95 -8.69 1.42
CA ARG A 59 -23.78 -8.32 2.59
C ARG A 59 -23.23 -7.12 3.37
N LEU A 60 -22.04 -6.63 3.04
CA LEU A 60 -21.41 -5.51 3.75
C LEU A 60 -21.78 -4.17 3.12
N THR A 61 -21.85 -3.11 3.94
CA THR A 61 -21.95 -1.74 3.43
C THR A 61 -20.70 -1.41 2.59
N PRO A 62 -20.77 -0.47 1.62
CA PRO A 62 -19.61 -0.13 0.79
C PRO A 62 -18.37 0.25 1.61
N THR A 63 -18.56 0.97 2.72
CA THR A 63 -17.46 1.34 3.63
C THR A 63 -16.85 0.12 4.32
N LEU A 64 -17.68 -0.74 4.91
CA LEU A 64 -17.21 -1.97 5.56
C LEU A 64 -16.48 -2.86 4.58
N ARG A 65 -17.00 -3.01 3.36
CA ARG A 65 -16.39 -3.79 2.28
C ARG A 65 -15.00 -3.26 1.90
N ILE A 66 -14.82 -1.94 1.78
CA ILE A 66 -13.50 -1.34 1.48
C ILE A 66 -12.52 -1.62 2.61
N ILE A 67 -12.93 -1.37 3.87
CA ILE A 67 -12.07 -1.56 5.04
C ILE A 67 -11.67 -3.03 5.16
N THR A 68 -12.62 -3.97 5.12
CA THR A 68 -12.33 -5.40 5.29
C THR A 68 -11.48 -5.96 4.16
N THR A 69 -11.70 -5.51 2.92
CA THR A 69 -10.89 -5.93 1.76
C THR A 69 -9.46 -5.41 1.89
N ALA A 70 -9.29 -4.14 2.28
CA ALA A 70 -7.97 -3.55 2.51
C ALA A 70 -7.23 -4.24 3.68
N TRP A 71 -7.94 -4.49 4.79
CA TRP A 71 -7.38 -5.20 5.94
C TRP A 71 -6.94 -6.61 5.56
N LEU A 72 -7.77 -7.36 4.83
CA LEU A 72 -7.42 -8.70 4.36
C LEU A 72 -6.14 -8.67 3.50
N ALA A 73 -6.07 -7.76 2.54
CA ALA A 73 -4.90 -7.61 1.68
C ALA A 73 -3.62 -7.29 2.48
N VAL A 74 -3.70 -6.30 3.39
CA VAL A 74 -2.58 -5.89 4.24
C VAL A 74 -2.15 -7.04 5.16
N THR A 75 -3.11 -7.75 5.77
CA THR A 75 -2.82 -8.88 6.65
C THR A 75 -2.11 -10.01 5.88
N ILE A 76 -2.56 -10.38 4.68
CA ILE A 76 -1.92 -11.43 3.87
C ILE A 76 -0.45 -11.07 3.59
N VAL A 77 -0.18 -9.82 3.22
CA VAL A 77 1.19 -9.36 2.91
C VAL A 77 2.05 -9.24 4.17
N ALA A 78 1.47 -8.81 5.30
CA ALA A 78 2.20 -8.63 6.56
C ALA A 78 2.38 -9.94 7.35
N LEU A 79 1.56 -10.96 7.10
CA LEU A 79 1.55 -12.20 7.87
C LEU A 79 2.93 -12.87 7.95
N PRO A 80 3.71 -13.01 6.86
CA PRO A 80 5.02 -13.63 6.94
C PRO A 80 5.97 -12.86 7.87
N LEU A 81 5.90 -11.53 7.85
CA LEU A 81 6.74 -10.65 8.68
C LEU A 81 6.38 -10.77 10.16
N VAL A 82 5.08 -10.84 10.48
CA VAL A 82 4.58 -11.03 11.85
C VAL A 82 4.95 -12.41 12.39
N LEU A 83 4.90 -13.44 11.55
CA LEU A 83 5.31 -14.80 11.89
C LEU A 83 6.83 -14.96 11.98
N GLY A 84 7.62 -13.94 11.63
CA GLY A 84 9.07 -13.99 11.70
C GLY A 84 9.71 -14.82 10.60
N PHE A 85 9.00 -15.11 9.50
CA PHE A 85 9.60 -15.78 8.35
C PHE A 85 10.78 -14.96 7.82
N GLY A 86 11.93 -15.62 7.66
CA GLY A 86 13.18 -14.98 7.26
C GLY A 86 13.96 -14.34 8.41
N ARG A 87 13.52 -14.47 9.67
CA ARG A 87 14.31 -14.04 10.82
C ARG A 87 15.55 -14.92 10.96
N ASP A 88 16.72 -14.29 10.93
CA ASP A 88 18.01 -14.95 11.15
C ASP A 88 18.53 -14.61 12.55
N PRO A 89 18.73 -15.60 13.45
CA PRO A 89 19.34 -15.38 14.76
C PRO A 89 20.76 -14.80 14.69
N GLY A 90 21.49 -15.04 13.59
CA GLY A 90 22.84 -14.53 13.36
C GLY A 90 22.90 -13.09 12.85
N ASN A 91 21.76 -12.52 12.43
CA ASN A 91 21.69 -11.15 11.93
C ASN A 91 20.51 -10.39 12.57
N PRO A 92 20.72 -9.72 13.72
CA PRO A 92 19.67 -9.02 14.44
C PRO A 92 19.09 -7.82 13.67
N THR A 93 19.69 -7.42 12.56
CA THR A 93 19.16 -6.39 11.66
C THR A 93 18.01 -6.92 10.79
N ILE A 94 17.82 -8.24 10.70
CA ILE A 94 16.71 -8.85 9.96
C ILE A 94 15.47 -8.96 10.87
N LEU A 95 14.40 -8.27 10.49
CA LEU A 95 13.16 -8.12 11.26
C LEU A 95 13.36 -7.54 12.68
N PRO A 96 13.94 -6.33 12.84
CA PRO A 96 14.24 -5.77 14.15
C PRO A 96 12.99 -5.23 14.87
N ARG A 97 11.89 -5.00 14.15
CA ARG A 97 10.66 -4.38 14.67
C ARG A 97 9.63 -5.39 15.15
N SER A 98 8.75 -4.93 16.04
CA SER A 98 7.53 -5.64 16.42
C SER A 98 6.48 -5.48 15.32
N TYR A 99 6.59 -6.27 14.25
CA TYR A 99 5.66 -6.21 13.10
C TYR A 99 4.20 -6.44 13.49
N GLY A 100 3.92 -7.15 14.58
CA GLY A 100 2.56 -7.31 15.09
C GLY A 100 1.96 -5.97 15.57
N THR A 101 2.74 -5.17 16.30
CA THR A 101 2.32 -3.83 16.76
C THR A 101 2.14 -2.89 15.58
N ASP A 102 3.09 -2.91 14.64
CA ASP A 102 3.05 -2.06 13.44
C ASP A 102 1.84 -2.41 12.55
N LEU A 103 1.51 -3.70 12.42
CA LEU A 103 0.32 -4.16 11.68
C LEU A 103 -0.96 -3.58 12.30
N ILE A 104 -1.12 -3.66 13.62
CA ILE A 104 -2.29 -3.07 14.30
C ILE A 104 -2.39 -1.57 14.01
N GLY A 105 -1.26 -0.86 14.06
CA GLY A 105 -1.19 0.56 13.72
C GLY A 105 -1.71 0.85 12.30
N ILE A 106 -1.30 0.05 11.31
CA ILE A 106 -1.74 0.18 9.91
C ILE A 106 -3.23 -0.13 9.77
N LEU A 107 -3.75 -1.16 10.42
CA LEU A 107 -5.18 -1.50 10.37
C LEU A 107 -6.05 -0.38 10.96
N ILE A 108 -5.64 0.20 12.10
CA ILE A 108 -6.32 1.35 12.69
C ILE A 108 -6.23 2.57 11.76
N GLY A 109 -5.02 2.89 11.27
CA GLY A 109 -4.77 4.03 10.39
C GLY A 109 -5.63 3.98 9.13
N THR A 110 -5.67 2.83 8.45
CA THR A 110 -6.48 2.64 7.25
C THR A 110 -7.98 2.83 7.52
N ALA A 111 -8.51 2.28 8.61
CA ALA A 111 -9.92 2.49 8.98
C ALA A 111 -10.23 3.96 9.25
N VAL A 112 -9.37 4.66 9.99
CA VAL A 112 -9.51 6.10 10.26
C VAL A 112 -9.48 6.90 8.96
N THR A 113 -8.55 6.63 8.05
CA THR A 113 -8.46 7.31 6.75
C THR A 113 -9.73 7.11 5.92
N VAL A 114 -10.23 5.88 5.80
CA VAL A 114 -11.47 5.61 5.04
C VAL A 114 -12.66 6.35 5.62
N LEU A 115 -12.82 6.35 6.94
CA LEU A 115 -13.92 7.06 7.62
C LEU A 115 -13.80 8.58 7.46
N ALA A 116 -12.58 9.12 7.54
CA ALA A 116 -12.31 10.55 7.35
C ALA A 116 -12.62 10.98 5.91
N CYS A 117 -12.16 10.21 4.92
CA CYS A 117 -12.46 10.48 3.50
C CYS A 117 -13.96 10.45 3.22
N ARG A 118 -14.70 9.48 3.79
CA ARG A 118 -16.15 9.41 3.61
C ARG A 118 -16.85 10.65 4.15
N LYS A 119 -16.53 11.06 5.38
CA LYS A 119 -17.07 12.29 5.99
C LYS A 119 -16.69 13.54 5.17
N GLY A 120 -15.48 13.59 4.62
CA GLY A 120 -15.04 14.67 3.76
C GLY A 120 -15.84 14.77 2.45
N ILE A 121 -16.10 13.62 1.81
CA ILE A 121 -16.91 13.54 0.59
C ILE A 121 -18.37 13.94 0.85
N GLU A 122 -18.96 13.45 1.95
CA GLU A 122 -20.33 13.81 2.36
C GLU A 122 -20.45 15.33 2.57
N ARG A 123 -19.49 15.96 3.28
CA ARG A 123 -19.45 17.41 3.49
C ARG A 123 -19.35 18.21 2.18
N LEU A 124 -18.54 17.73 1.24
CA LEU A 124 -18.38 18.37 -0.07
C LEU A 124 -19.64 18.25 -0.94
N SER A 125 -20.35 17.11 -0.85
CA SER A 125 -21.60 16.86 -1.56
C SER A 125 -22.75 17.75 -1.05
N ASP A 126 -22.89 17.89 0.27
CA ASP A 126 -23.93 18.73 0.89
C ASP A 126 -23.75 20.22 0.56
N GLY A 127 -22.50 20.71 0.51
CA GLY A 127 -22.21 22.07 0.08
C GLY A 127 -22.58 22.35 -1.39
N ARG A 128 -22.57 21.31 -2.25
CA ARG A 128 -22.86 21.43 -3.68
C ARG A 128 -24.37 21.40 -3.98
N ARG A 129 -25.16 20.67 -3.19
CA ARG A 129 -26.65 20.64 -3.31
C ARG A 129 -27.34 21.95 -2.89
N ARG A 130 -26.67 22.79 -2.09
CA ARG A 130 -27.22 24.07 -1.61
C ARG A 130 -27.05 25.26 -2.56
N ARG A 131 -26.46 25.07 -3.76
CA ARG A 131 -26.46 26.12 -4.80
C ARG A 131 -27.79 26.08 -5.57
N PRO A 132 -28.70 27.04 -5.40
CA PRO A 132 -29.92 27.10 -6.20
C PRO A 132 -29.58 27.37 -7.68
N PRO A 133 -30.39 26.85 -8.63
CA PRO A 133 -30.30 27.27 -10.02
C PRO A 133 -30.70 28.75 -10.12
N GLY A 134 -29.78 29.57 -10.64
CA GLY A 134 -30.05 30.97 -10.99
C GLY A 134 -30.65 31.09 -12.38
#